data_AF-A0A8T4Q8S9-F1
#
_entry.id   AF-A0A8T4Q8S9-F1
#
_cell.length_a   1.000
_cell.length_b   1.000
_cell.length_c   1.000
_cell.angle_alpha   90.00
_cell.angle_beta   90.00
_cell.angle_gamma   90.00
#
_symmetry.space_group_name_H-M   'P 1'
#
loop_
_entity.id
_entity.type
_entity.pdbx_description
1 polymer ?
#
loop_
_entity_poly.entity_id
_entity_poly.type
_entity_poly.pdbx_seq_one_letter_code
_entity_poly.pdbx_strand_id
1 'polypeptide(L)'
;MDLVTLQSQAIIFSKEVIFRFVEIVKSPLDSTNMLWILMPLILVLLLMELYFSRYKSEELGWNTAFGNSLVLIFVSIDLLRYMYNIGQFGFNPRMAIVVSIVFVGSLFTLLDFFHLLPKSLAFVISSRLPINFLALIGVILVYTNIPIDYITFFAFVLFLFIIGGFLRLIQLVIPESYDLDLD
;
A
#
# COMPACT_ATOMS: atom_id res chain seq x y z
N MET A 1 14.76 -30.32 17.62
CA MET A 1 15.48 -29.03 17.56
C MET A 1 15.55 -28.49 18.98
N ASP A 2 16.73 -28.17 19.49
CA ASP A 2 16.89 -27.66 20.86
C ASP A 2 16.53 -26.17 20.96
N LEU A 3 16.34 -25.68 22.19
CA LEU A 3 15.95 -24.30 22.45
C LEU A 3 16.98 -23.28 21.93
N VAL A 4 18.28 -23.63 21.99
CA VAL A 4 19.37 -22.76 21.55
C VAL A 4 19.34 -22.57 20.03
N THR A 5 19.11 -23.64 19.27
CA THR A 5 18.99 -23.56 17.80
C THR A 5 17.76 -22.72 17.40
N LEU A 6 16.62 -22.92 18.07
CA LEU A 6 15.40 -22.15 17.78
C LEU A 6 15.58 -20.66 18.07
N GLN A 7 16.23 -20.31 19.18
CA GLN A 7 16.56 -18.92 19.52
C GLN A 7 17.51 -18.28 18.49
N SER A 8 18.54 -19.00 18.07
CA SER A 8 19.48 -18.52 17.05
C SER A 8 18.79 -18.24 15.72
N GLN A 9 17.94 -19.16 15.25
CA GLN A 9 17.16 -18.99 14.02
C GLN A 9 16.22 -17.79 14.10
N ALA A 10 15.53 -17.60 15.23
CA ALA A 10 14.64 -16.46 15.43
C ALA A 10 15.40 -15.12 15.38
N ILE A 11 16.61 -15.05 15.95
CA ILE A 11 17.46 -13.86 15.91
C ILE A 11 17.92 -13.56 14.48
N ILE A 12 18.39 -14.58 13.74
CA ILE A 12 18.82 -14.43 12.34
C ILE A 12 17.67 -13.93 11.49
N PHE A 13 16.51 -14.59 11.57
CA PHE A 13 15.31 -14.19 10.84
C PHE A 13 14.91 -12.75 11.15
N SER A 14 14.89 -12.36 12.43
CA SER A 14 14.52 -10.99 12.83
C SER A 14 15.48 -9.95 12.27
N LYS A 15 16.79 -10.24 12.25
CA LYS A 15 17.80 -9.36 11.66
C LYS A 15 17.60 -9.22 10.15
N GLU A 16 17.32 -10.31 9.45
CA GLU A 16 17.05 -10.28 8.00
C GLU A 16 15.80 -9.46 7.67
N VAL A 17 14.72 -9.64 8.45
CA VAL A 17 13.50 -8.84 8.30
C VAL A 17 13.76 -7.36 8.54
N ILE A 18 14.51 -6.99 9.58
CA ILE A 18 14.87 -5.59 9.87
C ILE A 18 15.74 -5.01 8.76
N PHE A 19 16.73 -5.77 8.27
CA PHE A 19 17.60 -5.33 7.17
C PHE A 19 16.77 -5.07 5.90
N ARG A 20 15.89 -6.01 5.55
CA ARG A 20 14.99 -5.90 4.40
C ARG A 20 14.00 -4.75 4.56
N PHE A 21 13.51 -4.51 5.77
CA PHE A 21 12.67 -3.34 6.07
C PHE A 21 13.42 -2.02 5.82
N VAL A 22 14.66 -1.90 6.29
CA VAL A 22 15.48 -0.70 6.04
C VAL A 22 15.74 -0.50 4.55
N GLU A 23 16.00 -1.57 3.81
CA GLU A 23 16.13 -1.54 2.35
C GLU A 23 14.85 -1.04 1.67
N ILE A 24 13.67 -1.55 2.06
CA ILE A 24 12.37 -1.08 1.57
C ILE A 24 12.19 0.42 1.83
N VAL A 25 12.45 0.88 3.06
CA VAL A 25 12.28 2.29 3.45
C VAL A 25 13.25 3.22 2.70
N LYS A 26 14.48 2.77 2.44
CA LYS A 26 15.49 3.55 1.72
C LYS A 26 15.33 3.52 0.21
N SER A 27 14.64 2.52 -0.34
CA SER A 27 14.48 2.34 -1.79
C SER A 27 14.04 3.57 -2.58
N PRO A 28 13.15 4.47 -2.07
CA PRO A 28 12.78 5.67 -2.82
C PRO A 28 13.92 6.68 -2.97
N LEU A 29 14.91 6.65 -2.06
CA LEU A 29 16.11 7.46 -2.13
C LEU A 29 17.12 6.90 -3.14
N ASP A 30 17.20 5.56 -3.23
CA ASP A 30 18.11 4.86 -4.15
C ASP A 30 17.59 4.86 -5.60
N SER A 31 16.27 4.94 -5.78
CA SER A 31 15.61 4.94 -7.09
C SER A 31 14.61 6.07 -7.20
N THR A 32 15.11 7.31 -7.29
CA THR A 32 14.33 8.55 -7.27
C THR A 32 13.22 8.63 -8.31
N ASN A 33 13.32 7.89 -9.42
CA ASN A 33 12.25 7.79 -10.41
C ASN A 33 10.92 7.25 -9.83
N MET A 34 10.96 6.43 -8.77
CA MET A 34 9.74 5.95 -8.14
C MET A 34 9.03 7.03 -7.30
N LEU A 35 9.73 8.12 -6.94
CA LEU A 35 9.13 9.22 -6.17
C LEU A 35 8.00 9.91 -6.95
N TRP A 36 8.07 9.91 -8.29
CA TRP A 36 7.03 10.48 -9.14
C TRP A 36 5.67 9.84 -8.93
N ILE A 37 5.64 8.57 -8.51
CA ILE A 37 4.39 7.87 -8.19
C ILE A 37 4.17 7.72 -6.69
N LEU A 38 5.22 7.52 -5.89
CA LEU A 38 5.08 7.40 -4.44
C LEU A 38 4.62 8.71 -3.78
N MET A 39 5.12 9.87 -4.23
CA MET A 39 4.77 11.15 -3.61
C MET A 39 3.28 11.47 -3.70
N PRO A 40 2.61 11.34 -4.86
CA PRO A 40 1.16 11.46 -4.93
C PRO A 40 0.40 10.46 -4.05
N LEU A 41 0.82 9.20 -3.99
CA LEU A 41 0.18 8.18 -3.15
C LEU A 41 0.28 8.51 -1.67
N ILE A 42 1.47 8.90 -1.21
CA ILE A 42 1.72 9.32 0.18
C ILE A 42 0.90 10.56 0.51
N LEU A 43 0.88 11.55 -0.40
CA LEU A 43 0.11 12.77 -0.19
C LEU A 43 -1.40 12.49 -0.09
N VAL A 44 -1.94 11.68 -0.99
CA VAL A 44 -3.35 11.26 -0.95
C VAL A 44 -3.64 10.50 0.34
N LEU A 45 -2.80 9.53 0.72
CA LEU A 45 -2.97 8.78 1.96
C LEU A 45 -3.02 9.72 3.18
N LEU A 46 -2.07 10.65 3.29
CA LEU A 46 -2.00 11.59 4.39
C LEU A 46 -3.18 12.56 4.39
N LEU A 47 -3.48 13.22 3.26
CA LEU A 47 -4.58 14.19 3.18
C LEU A 47 -5.93 13.54 3.48
N MET A 48 -6.18 12.35 2.95
CA MET A 48 -7.43 11.61 3.23
C MET A 48 -7.48 11.15 4.69
N GLU A 49 -6.35 10.78 5.29
CA GLU A 49 -6.28 10.46 6.72
C GLU A 49 -6.63 11.67 7.58
N LEU A 50 -6.02 12.82 7.30
CA LEU A 50 -6.30 14.08 8.00
C LEU A 50 -7.78 14.48 7.85
N TYR A 51 -8.33 14.38 6.64
CA TYR A 51 -9.71 14.73 6.33
C TYR A 51 -10.70 13.89 7.14
N PHE A 52 -10.64 12.57 7.04
CA PHE A 52 -11.57 11.68 7.75
C PHE A 52 -11.32 11.63 9.27
N SER A 53 -10.11 11.96 9.73
CA SER A 53 -9.86 12.14 11.16
C SER A 53 -10.60 13.36 11.72
N ARG A 54 -10.75 14.42 10.93
CA ARG A 54 -11.48 15.63 11.30
C ARG A 54 -13.00 15.42 11.21
N TYR A 55 -13.46 14.85 10.11
CA TYR A 55 -14.89 14.65 9.79
C TYR A 55 -15.31 13.19 10.04
N LYS A 56 -15.38 12.79 11.31
CA LYS A 56 -15.66 11.38 11.70
C LYS A 56 -17.09 10.92 11.40
N SER A 57 -18.02 11.87 11.22
CA SER A 57 -19.41 11.63 10.81
C SER A 57 -19.52 11.21 9.34
N GLU A 58 -18.51 11.51 8.51
CA GLU A 58 -18.50 11.12 7.10
C GLU A 58 -18.10 9.66 6.93
N GLU A 59 -19.02 8.87 6.37
CA GLU A 59 -18.72 7.49 5.97
C GLU A 59 -18.03 7.43 4.61
N LEU A 60 -17.19 6.40 4.42
CA LEU A 60 -16.67 6.07 3.11
C LEU A 60 -17.85 5.79 2.17
N GLY A 61 -17.95 6.48 1.04
CA GLY A 61 -18.98 6.22 0.03
C GLY A 61 -18.50 5.25 -1.05
N TRP A 62 -19.43 4.70 -1.83
CA TRP A 62 -19.10 3.91 -3.03
C TRP A 62 -18.23 4.66 -4.04
N ASN A 63 -18.47 5.96 -4.21
CA ASN A 63 -17.64 6.83 -5.04
C ASN A 63 -16.18 6.87 -4.55
N THR A 64 -15.98 6.89 -3.23
CA THR A 64 -14.66 6.88 -2.61
C THR A 64 -13.98 5.51 -2.77
N ALA A 65 -14.70 4.41 -2.56
CA ALA A 65 -14.19 3.05 -2.78
C ALA A 65 -13.76 2.85 -4.25
N PHE A 66 -14.65 3.20 -5.19
CA PHE A 66 -14.38 3.18 -6.62
C PHE A 66 -13.17 4.07 -6.97
N GLY A 67 -13.14 5.32 -6.49
CA GLY A 67 -12.03 6.24 -6.70
C GLY A 67 -10.70 5.71 -6.17
N ASN A 68 -10.69 5.08 -4.99
CA ASN A 68 -9.51 4.41 -4.46
C ASN A 68 -9.07 3.29 -5.40
N SER A 69 -9.96 2.42 -5.86
CA SER A 69 -9.60 1.32 -6.76
C SER A 69 -8.90 1.78 -8.05
N LEU A 70 -9.29 2.94 -8.59
CA LEU A 70 -8.66 3.54 -9.78
C LEU A 70 -7.19 3.90 -9.54
N VAL A 71 -6.77 4.14 -8.29
CA VAL A 71 -5.36 4.37 -7.94
C VAL A 71 -4.51 3.17 -8.35
N LEU A 72 -4.99 1.94 -8.13
CA LEU A 72 -4.27 0.73 -8.58
C LEU A 72 -4.15 0.67 -10.10
N ILE A 73 -5.17 1.11 -10.84
CA ILE A 73 -5.11 1.21 -12.31
C ILE A 73 -4.03 2.20 -12.73
N PHE A 74 -4.05 3.42 -12.19
CA PHE A 74 -3.04 4.43 -12.50
C PHE A 74 -1.62 3.95 -12.19
N VAL A 75 -1.42 3.33 -11.02
CA VAL A 75 -0.14 2.76 -10.62
C VAL A 75 0.28 1.64 -11.55
N SER A 76 -0.63 0.74 -11.90
CA SER A 76 -0.31 -0.37 -12.80
C SER A 76 0.11 0.08 -14.20
N ILE A 77 -0.50 1.15 -14.74
CA ILE A 77 -0.12 1.73 -16.03
C ILE A 77 1.29 2.31 -15.96
N ASP A 78 1.62 3.02 -14.87
CA ASP A 78 2.96 3.55 -14.66
C ASP A 78 4.01 2.44 -14.53
N LEU A 79 3.70 1.37 -13.80
CA LEU A 79 4.58 0.21 -13.67
C LEU A 79 4.77 -0.51 -15.00
N LEU A 80 3.72 -0.68 -15.82
CA LEU A 80 3.82 -1.22 -17.17
C LEU A 80 4.73 -0.36 -18.05
N ARG A 81 4.54 0.97 -18.02
CA ARG A 81 5.40 1.94 -18.72
C ARG A 81 6.85 1.81 -18.27
N TYR A 82 7.10 1.72 -16.97
CA TYR A 82 8.45 1.55 -16.42
C TYR A 82 9.09 0.24 -16.93
N MET A 83 8.39 -0.89 -16.81
CA MET A 83 8.87 -2.20 -17.27
C MET A 83 9.17 -2.21 -18.78
N TYR A 84 8.34 -1.53 -19.58
CA TYR A 84 8.58 -1.34 -21.01
C TYR A 84 9.86 -0.54 -21.27
N ASN A 85 10.04 0.59 -20.58
CA ASN A 85 11.19 1.48 -20.76
C ASN A 85 12.54 0.84 -20.37
N ILE A 86 12.55 -0.04 -19.37
CA ILE A 86 13.77 -0.76 -18.96
C ILE A 86 13.99 -2.07 -19.75
N GLY A 87 13.17 -2.34 -20.77
CA GLY A 87 13.30 -3.54 -21.61
C GLY A 87 12.97 -4.85 -20.89
N GLN A 88 12.27 -4.80 -19.75
CA GLN A 88 11.85 -5.99 -18.98
C GLN A 88 10.38 -6.37 -19.26
N PHE A 89 9.85 -5.97 -20.41
CA PHE A 89 8.50 -6.34 -20.83
C PHE A 89 8.49 -7.83 -21.26
N GLY A 90 8.04 -8.73 -20.38
CA GLY A 90 8.00 -10.17 -20.66
C GLY A 90 7.80 -11.02 -19.40
N PHE A 91 8.04 -12.32 -19.51
CA PHE A 91 7.88 -13.27 -18.41
C PHE A 91 9.01 -13.14 -17.37
N ASN A 92 8.77 -12.34 -16.34
CA ASN A 92 9.62 -12.25 -15.16
C ASN A 92 8.78 -11.97 -13.89
N PRO A 93 9.34 -12.21 -12.68
CA PRO A 93 8.60 -12.02 -11.43
C PRO A 93 8.05 -10.59 -11.22
N ARG A 94 8.74 -9.54 -11.69
CA ARG A 94 8.25 -8.16 -11.57
C ARG A 94 7.06 -7.91 -12.47
N MET A 95 7.07 -8.42 -13.70
CA MET A 95 5.91 -8.33 -14.58
C MET A 95 4.71 -9.08 -13.99
N ALA A 96 4.93 -10.20 -13.31
CA ALA A 96 3.85 -10.90 -12.60
C ALA A 96 3.22 -10.04 -11.50
N ILE A 97 4.01 -9.24 -10.77
CA ILE A 97 3.49 -8.24 -9.82
C ILE A 97 2.66 -7.19 -10.54
N VAL A 98 3.17 -6.61 -11.63
CA VAL A 98 2.45 -5.59 -12.39
C VAL A 98 1.10 -6.12 -12.89
N VAL A 99 1.09 -7.30 -13.50
CA VAL A 99 -0.15 -7.96 -13.99
C VAL A 99 -1.10 -8.24 -12.83
N SER A 100 -0.59 -8.65 -11.67
CA SER A 100 -1.42 -8.87 -10.48
C SER A 100 -2.08 -7.57 -10.01
N ILE A 101 -1.37 -6.44 -10.04
CA ILE A 101 -1.93 -5.13 -9.67
C ILE A 101 -2.95 -4.65 -10.70
N VAL A 102 -2.69 -4.82 -12.00
CA VAL A 102 -3.68 -4.55 -13.07
C VAL A 102 -4.96 -5.34 -12.79
N PHE A 103 -4.81 -6.64 -12.52
CA PHE A 103 -5.94 -7.54 -12.28
C PHE A 103 -6.72 -7.15 -11.02
N VAL A 104 -6.05 -6.96 -9.88
CA VAL A 104 -6.68 -6.57 -8.61
C VAL A 104 -7.35 -5.20 -8.72
N GLY A 105 -6.67 -4.22 -9.33
CA GLY A 105 -7.24 -2.90 -9.59
C GLY A 105 -8.51 -2.98 -10.43
N SER A 106 -8.46 -3.72 -11.54
CA SER A 106 -9.61 -3.88 -12.44
C SER A 106 -10.76 -4.60 -11.75
N LEU A 107 -10.45 -5.64 -10.98
CA LEU A 107 -11.43 -6.39 -10.21
C LEU A 107 -12.12 -5.49 -9.18
N PHE A 108 -11.37 -4.74 -8.37
CA PHE A 108 -11.94 -3.84 -7.37
C PHE A 108 -12.77 -2.73 -8.01
N THR A 109 -12.29 -2.13 -9.11
CA THR A 109 -13.05 -1.14 -9.88
C THR A 109 -14.40 -1.69 -10.34
N LEU A 110 -14.45 -2.93 -10.86
CA LEU A 110 -15.71 -3.54 -11.27
C LEU A 110 -16.61 -3.87 -10.07
N LEU A 111 -16.05 -4.44 -8.99
CA LEU A 111 -16.80 -4.78 -7.78
C LEU A 111 -17.42 -3.53 -7.14
N ASP A 112 -16.68 -2.43 -7.08
CA ASP A 112 -17.14 -1.16 -6.50
C ASP A 112 -18.12 -0.44 -7.43
N PHE A 113 -17.89 -0.45 -8.75
CA PHE A 113 -18.79 0.17 -9.73
C PHE A 113 -20.18 -0.49 -9.75
N PHE A 114 -20.22 -1.82 -9.69
CA PHE A 114 -21.46 -2.59 -9.72
C PHE A 114 -22.01 -2.92 -8.32
N HIS A 115 -21.36 -2.45 -7.25
CA HIS A 115 -21.73 -2.73 -5.86
C HIS A 115 -21.91 -4.23 -5.57
N LEU A 116 -21.02 -5.09 -6.11
CA LEU A 116 -21.17 -6.55 -6.08
C LEU A 116 -20.87 -7.20 -4.72
N LEU A 117 -20.20 -6.46 -3.83
CA LEU A 117 -19.88 -6.93 -2.48
C LEU A 117 -20.74 -6.22 -1.43
N PRO A 118 -20.94 -6.85 -0.24
CA PRO A 118 -21.51 -6.14 0.90
C PRO A 118 -20.68 -4.90 1.25
N LYS A 119 -21.36 -3.80 1.61
CA LYS A 119 -20.77 -2.49 1.96
C LYS A 119 -19.58 -2.62 2.93
N SER A 120 -19.73 -3.43 3.98
CA SER A 120 -18.67 -3.65 4.98
C SER A 120 -17.40 -4.29 4.41
N LEU A 121 -17.54 -5.22 3.46
CA LEU A 121 -16.39 -5.87 2.83
C LEU A 121 -15.75 -4.96 1.78
N ALA A 122 -16.56 -4.38 0.90
CA ALA A 122 -16.09 -3.46 -0.14
C ALA A 122 -15.28 -2.32 0.47
N PHE A 123 -15.80 -1.70 1.53
CA PHE A 123 -15.14 -0.53 2.12
C PHE A 123 -13.89 -0.89 2.91
N VAL A 124 -13.77 -2.11 3.41
CA VAL A 124 -12.51 -2.58 4.03
C VAL A 124 -11.45 -2.78 2.95
N ILE A 125 -11.74 -3.54 1.89
CA ILE A 125 -10.72 -3.88 0.88
C ILE A 125 -10.37 -2.71 -0.04
N SER A 126 -11.34 -1.84 -0.33
CA SER A 126 -11.17 -0.62 -1.14
C SER A 126 -10.95 0.64 -0.29
N SER A 127 -10.62 0.49 1.00
CA SER A 127 -10.22 1.63 1.81
C SER A 127 -8.87 2.19 1.36
N ARG A 128 -8.60 3.45 1.74
CA ARG A 128 -7.36 4.15 1.37
C ARG A 128 -6.10 3.38 1.76
N LEU A 129 -6.07 2.73 2.93
CA LEU A 129 -4.85 2.10 3.45
C LEU A 129 -4.46 0.85 2.65
N PRO A 130 -5.30 -0.19 2.48
CA PRO A 130 -4.97 -1.37 1.69
C PRO A 130 -4.61 -1.04 0.24
N ILE A 131 -5.36 -0.13 -0.39
CA ILE A 131 -5.13 0.26 -1.78
C ILE A 131 -3.78 0.97 -1.94
N ASN A 132 -3.52 2.02 -1.16
CA ASN A 132 -2.24 2.73 -1.24
C ASN A 132 -1.07 1.84 -0.82
N PHE A 133 -1.27 0.95 0.14
CA PHE A 133 -0.24 0.03 0.58
C PHE A 133 0.10 -1.02 -0.48
N LEU A 134 -0.91 -1.58 -1.16
CA LEU A 134 -0.71 -2.50 -2.28
C LEU A 134 0.00 -1.80 -3.45
N ALA A 135 -0.41 -0.58 -3.79
CA ALA A 135 0.27 0.25 -4.78
C ALA A 135 1.74 0.47 -4.41
N LEU A 136 2.02 0.85 -3.16
CA LEU A 136 3.36 1.08 -2.65
C LEU A 136 4.23 -0.18 -2.74
N ILE A 137 3.71 -1.36 -2.34
CA ILE A 137 4.43 -2.64 -2.48
C ILE A 137 4.80 -2.87 -3.95
N GLY A 138 3.83 -2.68 -4.85
CA GLY A 138 4.01 -2.83 -6.28
C GLY A 138 5.13 -1.95 -6.83
N VAL A 139 5.08 -0.66 -6.50
CA VAL A 139 6.09 0.31 -6.92
C VAL A 139 7.47 -0.11 -6.42
N ILE A 140 7.62 -0.40 -5.13
CA ILE A 140 8.93 -0.77 -4.55
C ILE A 140 9.46 -2.05 -5.19
N LEU A 141 8.67 -3.11 -5.30
CA LEU A 141 9.13 -4.39 -5.85
C LEU A 141 9.44 -4.34 -7.34
N VAL A 142 8.80 -3.45 -8.10
CA VAL A 142 9.03 -3.31 -9.55
C VAL A 142 10.24 -2.41 -9.83
N TYR A 143 10.38 -1.31 -9.09
CA TYR A 143 11.47 -0.34 -9.28
C TYR A 143 12.81 -0.79 -8.67
N THR A 144 12.81 -1.77 -7.78
CA THR A 144 14.01 -2.22 -7.06
C THR A 144 14.42 -3.65 -7.44
N ASN A 145 15.59 -4.06 -6.96
CA ASN A 145 16.06 -5.45 -7.05
C ASN A 145 15.77 -6.24 -5.77
N ILE A 146 14.85 -5.78 -4.91
CA ILE A 146 14.52 -6.48 -3.67
C ILE A 146 13.99 -7.90 -4.00
N PRO A 147 14.61 -8.97 -3.46
CA PRO A 147 14.14 -10.33 -3.70
C PRO A 147 12.68 -10.54 -3.25
N ILE A 148 11.89 -11.26 -4.04
CA ILE A 148 10.49 -11.57 -3.71
C ILE A 148 10.46 -12.89 -2.93
N ASP A 149 10.68 -12.80 -1.63
CA ASP A 149 10.77 -13.92 -0.69
C ASP A 149 9.92 -13.70 0.57
N TYR A 150 9.89 -14.69 1.46
CA TYR A 150 9.13 -14.59 2.72
C TYR A 150 9.70 -13.53 3.67
N ILE A 151 11.02 -13.26 3.65
CA ILE A 151 11.64 -12.19 4.44
C ILE A 151 11.05 -10.84 4.03
N THR A 152 10.90 -10.60 2.73
CA THR A 152 10.30 -9.38 2.17
C THR A 152 8.85 -9.25 2.52
N PHE A 153 8.09 -10.36 2.48
CA PHE A 153 6.72 -10.37 2.96
C PHE A 153 6.62 -9.90 4.42
N PHE A 154 7.42 -10.48 5.33
CA PHE A 154 7.41 -10.07 6.73
C PHE A 154 7.92 -8.64 6.95
N ALA A 155 8.86 -8.16 6.12
CA ALA A 155 9.33 -6.79 6.15
C ALA A 155 8.23 -5.80 5.72
N PHE A 156 7.41 -6.12 4.71
CA PHE A 156 6.23 -5.32 4.37
C PHE A 156 5.15 -5.39 5.46
N VAL A 157 4.92 -6.54 6.10
CA VAL A 157 4.02 -6.63 7.25
C VAL A 157 4.48 -5.70 8.38
N LEU A 158 5.77 -5.71 8.71
CA LEU A 158 6.36 -4.77 9.67
C LEU A 158 6.15 -3.31 9.21
N PHE A 159 6.35 -3.02 7.93
CA PHE A 159 6.14 -1.68 7.39
C PHE A 159 4.70 -1.21 7.50
N LEU A 160 3.72 -2.10 7.24
CA LEU A 160 2.29 -1.81 7.40
C LEU A 160 1.97 -1.44 8.85
N PHE A 161 2.49 -2.19 9.83
CA PHE A 161 2.29 -1.87 11.25
C PHE A 161 2.90 -0.53 11.65
N ILE A 162 4.08 -0.19 11.15
CA ILE A 162 4.74 1.09 11.42
C ILE A 162 3.94 2.25 10.80
N ILE A 163 3.54 2.14 9.53
CA ILE A 163 2.70 3.15 8.87
C ILE A 163 1.36 3.30 9.60
N GLY A 164 0.67 2.19 9.87
CA GLY A 164 -0.62 2.21 10.57
C GLY A 164 -0.52 2.82 11.96
N GLY A 165 0.55 2.51 12.70
CA GLY A 165 0.85 3.14 13.98
C GLY A 165 1.09 4.65 13.84
N PHE A 166 1.87 5.07 12.85
CA PHE A 166 2.12 6.49 12.56
C PHE A 166 0.85 7.25 12.18
N LEU A 167 0.01 6.71 11.30
CA LEU A 167 -1.28 7.32 10.93
C LEU A 167 -2.20 7.44 12.14
N ARG A 168 -2.23 6.43 13.02
CA ARG A 168 -3.00 6.48 14.26
C ARG A 168 -2.49 7.57 15.22
N LEU A 169 -1.17 7.78 15.30
CA LEU A 169 -0.61 8.89 16.08
C LEU A 169 -1.02 10.25 15.51
N ILE A 170 -1.04 10.40 14.18
CA ILE A 170 -1.54 11.62 13.53
C ILE A 170 -3.01 11.88 13.90
N GLN A 171 -3.87 10.86 13.83
CA GLN A 171 -5.29 10.99 14.17
C GLN A 171 -5.51 11.47 15.62
N LEU A 172 -4.64 11.08 16.57
CA LEU A 172 -4.77 11.49 17.97
C LEU A 172 -4.52 12.98 18.20
N VAL A 173 -3.80 13.65 17.30
CA VAL A 173 -3.47 15.08 17.43
C VAL A 173 -4.54 15.98 16.80
N ILE A 174 -5.40 15.43 15.94
CA ILE A 174 -6.38 16.20 15.17
C ILE A 174 -7.68 16.31 15.98
N PRO A 175 -8.13 17.53 16.31
CA PRO A 175 -9.40 17.71 16.98
C PRO A 175 -10.55 17.36 16.03
N GLU A 176 -11.57 16.70 16.57
CA GLU A 176 -12.82 16.45 15.87
C GLU A 176 -13.52 17.78 15.58
N SER A 177 -14.03 17.96 14.35
CA SER A 177 -14.96 19.06 14.11
C SER A 177 -16.30 18.71 14.74
N TYR A 178 -16.79 19.58 15.62
CA TYR A 178 -18.20 19.58 15.96
C TYR A 178 -18.95 20.10 14.74
N ASP A 179 -19.67 19.20 14.06
CA ASP A 179 -20.70 19.61 13.13
C ASP A 179 -21.70 20.42 13.95
N LEU A 180 -21.71 21.74 13.75
CA LEU A 180 -22.82 22.55 14.23
C LEU A 180 -24.01 22.08 13.41
N ASP A 181 -24.89 21.31 14.05
CA ASP A 181 -26.20 20.95 13.51
C ASP A 181 -26.91 22.25 13.11
N LEU A 182 -26.71 22.65 11.84
CA LEU A 182 -27.49 23.69 11.20
C LEU A 182 -28.75 22.99 10.70
N ASP A 183 -29.71 22.88 11.62
CA ASP A 183 -31.12 22.56 11.36
C ASP A 183 -31.73 23.45 10.27
#